data_AF-A0A256XKE8-F1
#
_entry.id   AF-A0A256XKE8-F1
#
_cell.length_a   1.000
_cell.length_b   1.000
_cell.length_c   1.000
_cell.angle_alpha   90.00
_cell.angle_beta   90.00
_cell.angle_gamma   90.00
#
_symmetry.space_group_name_H-M   'P 1'
#
loop_
_entity.id
_entity.type
_entity.pdbx_description
1 polymer ?
#
loop_
_entity_poly.entity_id
_entity_poly.type
_entity_poly.pdbx_seq_one_letter_code
_entity_poly.pdbx_strand_id
1 'polypeptide(L)' 'MRLGEIEDFEVAKGDKVFLVNREEGSAEAREIPLPESKVFYEIAEGDILLIEGGRIRLRADSISDSSIECMVLTDET' A
#
# COMPACT_ATOMS: atom_id res chain seq x y z
N MET A 1 6.60 10.92 3.00
CA MET A 1 6.70 10.31 1.66
C MET A 1 5.42 10.58 0.93
N ARG A 2 5.43 10.56 -0.40
CA ARG A 2 4.23 10.73 -1.23
C ARG A 2 4.07 9.49 -2.09
N LEU A 3 2.82 9.17 -2.42
CA LEU A 3 2.52 8.16 -3.42
C LEU A 3 2.96 8.65 -4.81
N GLY A 4 3.18 7.71 -5.70
CA GLY A 4 3.26 7.98 -7.14
C GLY A 4 1.88 8.27 -7.75
N GLU A 5 1.79 8.23 -9.07
CA GLU A 5 0.58 8.52 -9.82
C GLU A 5 -0.32 7.28 -9.95
N ILE A 6 -1.59 7.44 -9.60
CA ILE A 6 -2.62 6.41 -9.72
C ILE A 6 -3.99 7.06 -9.88
N GLU A 7 -4.88 6.47 -10.67
CA GLU A 7 -6.29 6.83 -10.71
C GLU A 7 -6.97 6.55 -9.37
N ASP A 8 -7.93 7.40 -8.99
CA ASP A 8 -8.67 7.21 -7.74
C ASP A 8 -9.43 5.87 -7.74
N PHE A 9 -9.33 5.13 -6.63
CA PHE A 9 -10.12 3.92 -6.41
C PHE A 9 -10.48 3.75 -4.94
N GLU A 10 -11.58 3.04 -4.70
CA GLU A 10 -12.07 2.79 -3.35
C GLU A 10 -11.43 1.54 -2.73
N VAL A 11 -11.21 1.61 -1.43
CA VAL A 11 -10.77 0.50 -0.59
C VAL A 11 -11.70 0.36 0.62
N ALA A 12 -12.00 -0.88 0.97
CA ALA A 12 -12.80 -1.26 2.12
C ALA A 12 -11.99 -2.17 3.05
N LYS A 13 -12.41 -2.27 4.30
CA LYS A 13 -11.79 -3.19 5.26
C LYS A 13 -11.78 -4.63 4.74
N GLY A 14 -10.63 -5.28 4.89
CA GLY A 14 -10.39 -6.65 4.43
C GLY A 14 -9.96 -6.74 2.97
N ASP A 15 -9.95 -5.63 2.22
CA ASP A 15 -9.45 -5.63 0.86
C ASP A 15 -7.96 -5.94 0.78
N LYS A 16 -7.58 -6.61 -0.30
CA LYS A 16 -6.19 -6.81 -0.69
C LYS A 16 -5.76 -5.71 -1.66
N VAL A 17 -4.61 -5.09 -1.37
CA VAL A 17 -3.94 -4.09 -2.22
C VAL A 17 -2.45 -4.39 -2.29
N PHE A 18 -1.75 -3.81 -3.26
CA PHE A 18 -0.31 -4.02 -3.43
C PHE A 18 0.43 -2.69 -3.38
N LEU A 19 1.41 -2.56 -2.49
CA LEU A 19 2.38 -1.46 -2.59
C LEU A 19 3.44 -1.85 -3.60
N VAL A 20 3.70 -1.01 -4.61
CA VAL A 20 4.66 -1.29 -5.68
C VAL A 20 5.73 -0.20 -5.73
N ASN A 21 7.00 -0.60 -5.88
CA ASN A 21 8.13 0.32 -5.97
C ASN A 21 8.26 0.89 -7.40
N ARG A 22 7.32 1.78 -7.77
CA ARG A 22 7.19 2.41 -9.09
C ARG A 22 6.61 3.81 -8.94
N GLU A 23 6.79 4.63 -9.97
CA GLU A 23 6.21 5.98 -10.07
C GLU A 23 4.71 5.93 -10.43
N GLU A 24 4.26 4.90 -11.13
CA GLU A 24 2.87 4.74 -11.59
C GLU A 24 2.29 3.40 -11.11
N GLY A 25 1.02 3.41 -10.72
CA GLY A 25 0.26 2.23 -10.30
C GLY A 25 -1.00 2.00 -11.13
N SER A 26 -1.81 1.02 -10.73
CA SER A 26 -3.04 0.64 -11.41
C SER A 26 -4.19 0.49 -10.41
N ALA A 27 -5.26 1.27 -10.60
CA ALA A 27 -6.49 1.14 -9.84
C ALA A 27 -7.16 -0.23 -10.05
N GLU A 28 -7.17 -0.74 -11.28
CA GLU A 28 -7.74 -2.04 -11.64
C GLU A 28 -7.01 -3.20 -10.94
N ALA A 29 -5.67 -3.13 -10.89
CA ALA A 29 -4.85 -4.12 -10.18
C ALA A 29 -4.69 -3.81 -8.69
N ARG A 30 -5.27 -2.72 -8.18
CA ARG A 30 -5.17 -2.23 -6.79
C ARG A 30 -3.72 -2.02 -6.35
N GLU A 31 -2.87 -1.55 -7.25
CA GLU A 31 -1.45 -1.28 -7.06
C GLU A 31 -1.23 0.17 -6.62
N ILE A 32 -0.89 0.40 -5.37
CA ILE A 32 -0.56 1.72 -4.82
C ILE A 32 0.95 1.99 -5.06
N PRO A 33 1.32 2.98 -5.88
CA PRO A 33 2.73 3.26 -6.18
C PRO A 33 3.40 4.02 -5.03
N LEU A 34 4.54 3.50 -4.57
CA LEU A 34 5.42 4.15 -3.60
C LEU A 34 6.85 4.17 -4.15
N PRO A 35 7.27 5.23 -4.86
CA PRO A 35 8.59 5.36 -5.49
C PRO A 35 9.68 5.70 -4.45
N GLU A 36 9.75 4.93 -3.37
CA GLU A 36 10.78 5.05 -2.35
C GLU A 36 11.32 3.67 -2.02
N SER A 37 12.34 3.25 -2.77
CA SER A 37 12.89 1.90 -2.67
C SER A 37 13.41 1.55 -1.28
N LYS A 38 13.86 2.54 -0.49
CA LYS A 38 14.39 2.31 0.85
C LYS A 38 13.34 1.73 1.80
N VAL A 39 12.07 2.13 1.63
CA VAL A 39 10.96 1.69 2.47
C VAL A 39 10.72 0.19 2.35
N PHE A 40 10.86 -0.37 1.15
CA PHE A 40 10.64 -1.79 0.90
C PHE A 40 11.69 -2.68 1.60
N TYR A 41 12.86 -2.14 1.93
CA TYR A 41 13.89 -2.85 2.72
C TYR A 41 13.67 -2.75 4.24
N GLU A 42 12.83 -1.82 4.69
CA GLU A 42 12.58 -1.57 6.11
C GLU A 42 11.28 -2.22 6.61
N ILE A 43 10.35 -2.55 5.70
CA ILE A 43 9.08 -3.18 6.04
C ILE A 43 9.26 -4.67 6.32
N ALA A 44 8.59 -5.15 7.36
CA ALA A 44 8.42 -6.56 7.69
C ALA A 44 6.95 -7.01 7.62
N GLU A 45 6.72 -8.31 7.47
CA GLU A 45 5.37 -8.87 7.57
C GLU A 45 4.76 -8.54 8.95
N GLY A 46 3.50 -8.13 8.94
CA GLY A 46 2.76 -7.67 10.11
C GLY A 46 2.86 -6.16 10.38
N ASP A 47 3.78 -5.44 9.74
CA ASP A 47 3.90 -3.99 9.91
C ASP A 47 2.65 -3.24 9.43
N ILE A 48 2.38 -2.11 10.10
CA ILE A 48 1.26 -1.24 9.76
C ILE A 48 1.75 0.00 9.01
N LEU A 49 1.31 0.14 7.76
CA LEU A 49 1.53 1.33 6.96
C LEU A 49 0.35 2.29 7.05
N LEU A 50 0.66 3.59 7.08
CA LEU A 50 -0.32 4.67 7.16
C LEU A 50 -0.26 5.49 5.88
N ILE A 51 -1.39 5.61 5.19
CA ILE A 51 -1.55 6.40 3.96
C ILE A 51 -2.54 7.55 4.22
N GLU A 52 -2.39 8.66 3.49
CA GLU A 52 -3.25 9.86 3.61
C GLU A 52 -3.34 10.39 5.06
N GLY A 53 -2.21 10.47 5.75
CA GLY A 53 -2.16 10.94 7.14
C GLY A 53 -2.78 9.97 8.16
N GLY A 54 -2.96 8.69 7.79
CA GLY A 54 -3.50 7.64 8.65
C GLY A 54 -4.95 7.26 8.34
N ARG A 55 -5.61 7.93 7.39
CA ARG A 55 -6.99 7.59 6.97
C ARG A 55 -7.12 6.19 6.40
N ILE A 56 -6.06 5.68 5.79
CA ILE A 56 -5.98 4.31 5.30
C ILE A 56 -4.85 3.61 6.07
N ARG A 57 -5.17 2.46 6.66
CA ARG A 57 -4.22 1.61 7.38
C ARG A 57 -4.09 0.31 6.65
N LEU A 58 -2.86 -0.07 6.32
CA LEU A 58 -2.54 -1.31 5.62
C LEU A 58 -1.66 -2.18 6.52
N ARG A 59 -1.94 -3.48 6.60
CA ARG A 59 -1.01 -4.45 7.17
C ARG A 59 -0.23 -5.12 6.04
N ALA A 60 1.10 -5.14 6.13
CA ALA A 60 1.92 -5.93 5.23
C ALA A 60 1.69 -7.43 5.53
N ASP A 61 1.20 -8.19 4.57
CA ASP A 61 0.91 -9.63 4.73
C ASP A 61 2.00 -10.50 4.09
N SER A 62 2.57 -10.07 2.97
CA SER A 62 3.67 -10.77 2.28
C SER A 62 4.56 -9.79 1.54
N ILE A 63 5.88 -10.00 1.59
CA ILE A 63 6.87 -9.13 0.97
C ILE A 63 7.56 -9.87 -0.19
N SER A 64 7.72 -9.19 -1.32
CA SER A 64 8.51 -9.65 -2.46
C SER A 64 9.50 -8.57 -2.88
N ASP A 65 10.41 -8.91 -3.80
CA ASP A 65 11.47 -8.00 -4.29
C ASP A 65 10.92 -6.70 -4.91
N SER A 66 9.69 -6.71 -5.44
CA SER A 66 9.10 -5.58 -6.17
C SER A 66 7.75 -5.08 -5.66
N SER A 67 7.13 -5.80 -4.71
CA SER A 67 5.83 -5.43 -4.17
C SER A 67 5.60 -5.98 -2.77
N ILE A 68 4.69 -5.34 -2.04
CA ILE A 68 4.22 -5.78 -0.73
C ILE A 68 2.72 -5.98 -0.83
N GLU A 69 2.27 -7.22 -0.63
CA GLU A 69 0.86 -7.52 -0.50
C GLU A 69 0.39 -7.00 0.86
N CYS A 70 -0.69 -6.22 0.85
CA CYS A 70 -1.24 -5.62 2.05
C CYS A 70 -2.73 -5.92 2.20
N MET A 71 -3.17 -6.05 3.45
CA MET A 71 -4.57 -6.05 3.81
C MET A 71 -4.98 -4.68 4.34
N VAL A 72 -6.08 -4.14 3.80
CA VAL A 72 -6.71 -2.91 4.28
C VAL A 72 -7.36 -3.18 5.63
N LEU A 73 -6.96 -2.43 6.65
CA LEU A 73 -7.44 -2.60 8.02
C LEU A 73 -8.55 -1.63 8.41
N THR A 74 -8.77 -0.55 7.65
CA THR A 74 -9.56 0.58 8.14
C THR A 74 -11.05 0.30 8.24
N ASP A 75 -11.57 0.38 9.47
CA ASP A 75 -12.81 1.07 9.82
C ASP A 75 -12.41 2.30 10.65
N GLU A 76 -12.81 3.50 10.24
CA GLU A 76 -12.90 4.68 11.13
C GLU A 76 -14.39 4.85 11.46
N THR A 77 -14.79 4.71 12.74
CA THR A 77 -16.08 5.23 13.25
C THR A 77 -16.08 6.75 13.29
#